data_AF-A0A396SDP8-F1
#
_entry.id   AF-A0A396SDP8-F1
#
_cell.length_a   1.000
_cell.length_b   1.000
_cell.length_c   1.000
_cell.angle_alpha   90.00
_cell.angle_beta   90.00
_cell.angle_gamma   90.00
#
_symmetry.space_group_name_H-M   'P 1'
#
loop_
_entity.id
_entity.type
_entity.pdbx_description
1 polymer ?
#
loop_
_entity_poly.entity_id
_entity_poly.type
_entity_poly.pdbx_seq_one_letter_code
_entity_poly.pdbx_strand_id
1 'polypeptide(L)' 'MVRDLLNELEKKRQLMIKSGVEYGLQNPKTIRLSKELDRLMNEYDIEDISNKLHRAGQLKKNAQYDFIQ' A
#
# COMPACT_ATOMS: atom_id res chain seq x y z
N MET A 1 -12.47 0.44 -3.03
CA MET A 1 -11.39 1.25 -2.42
C MET A 1 -10.10 0.44 -2.27
N VAL A 2 -9.91 -0.45 -1.28
CA VAL A 2 -8.63 -1.21 -1.12
C VAL A 2 -8.26 -2.08 -2.35
N ARG A 3 -9.25 -2.74 -2.97
CA ARG A 3 -9.02 -3.55 -4.19
C ARG A 3 -8.59 -2.70 -5.40
N ASP A 4 -9.02 -1.45 -5.46
CA ASP A 4 -8.72 -0.56 -6.58
C ASP A 4 -7.26 -0.06 -6.47
N LEU A 5 -6.83 0.27 -5.25
CA LEU A 5 -5.44 0.65 -4.94
C LEU A 5 -4.46 -0.49 -5.24
N LEU A 6 -4.78 -1.72 -4.83
CA LEU A 6 -3.97 -2.91 -5.13
C LEU A 6 -3.85 -3.17 -6.64
N ASN A 7 -4.93 -2.99 -7.40
CA ASN A 7 -4.91 -3.14 -8.85
C ASN A 7 -4.05 -2.07 -9.53
N GLU A 8 -4.09 -0.83 -9.07
CA GLU A 8 -3.22 0.23 -9.59
C GLU A 8 -1.75 -0.01 -9.26
N LEU A 9 -1.48 -0.49 -8.05
CA LEU A 9 -0.13 -0.84 -7.60
C LEU A 9 0.49 -1.93 -8.50
N GLU A 10 -0.25 -3.02 -8.75
CA GLU A 10 0.26 -4.11 -9.59
C GLU A 10 0.45 -3.68 -11.04
N LYS A 11 -0.47 -2.87 -11.59
CA LYS A 11 -0.28 -2.28 -12.93
C LYS A 11 0.99 -1.44 -13.02
N LYS A 12 1.23 -0.59 -12.01
CA LYS A 12 2.43 0.26 -11.95
C LYS A 12 3.70 -0.56 -11.85
N ARG A 13 3.69 -1.62 -11.04
CA ARG A 13 4.78 -2.58 -10.89
C ARG A 13 5.12 -3.24 -12.23
N GLN A 14 4.13 -3.74 -12.96
CA GLN A 14 4.34 -4.34 -14.28
C GLN A 14 4.92 -3.36 -15.29
N LEU A 15 4.45 -2.11 -15.30
CA LEU A 15 5.00 -1.06 -16.17
C LEU A 15 6.46 -0.74 -15.84
N MET A 16 6.82 -0.67 -14.55
CA MET A 16 8.20 -0.44 -14.12
C MET A 16 9.11 -1.58 -14.57
N ILE A 17 8.70 -2.84 -14.37
CA ILE A 17 9.47 -4.02 -14.79
C ILE A 17 9.67 -4.00 -16.30
N LYS A 18 8.59 -3.80 -17.07
CA LYS A 18 8.66 -3.71 -18.53
C LYS A 18 9.62 -2.60 -18.98
N SER A 19 9.53 -1.41 -18.37
CA SER A 19 10.43 -0.30 -18.67
C SER A 19 11.89 -0.60 -18.31
N GLY A 20 12.13 -1.31 -17.20
CA GLY A 20 13.47 -1.73 -16.78
C GLY A 20 14.11 -2.73 -17.73
N VAL A 21 13.31 -3.64 -18.29
CA VAL A 21 13.74 -4.60 -19.31
C VAL A 21 13.99 -3.91 -20.66
N GLU A 22 13.10 -3.03 -21.09
CA GLU A 22 13.18 -2.36 -22.41
C GLU A 22 14.25 -1.27 -22.47
N TYR A 23 14.41 -0.48 -21.41
CA TYR A 23 15.22 0.74 -21.43
C TYR A 23 16.32 0.79 -20.38
N GLY A 24 16.38 -0.20 -19.49
CA GLY A 24 17.28 -0.23 -18.34
C GLY A 24 16.73 0.47 -17.10
N LEU A 25 17.28 0.13 -15.94
CA LEU A 25 16.85 0.64 -14.63
C LEU A 25 17.24 2.11 -14.40
N GLN A 26 18.33 2.57 -15.03
CA GLN A 26 18.76 3.98 -14.97
C GLN A 26 18.00 4.89 -15.94
N ASN A 27 17.11 4.34 -16.77
CA ASN A 27 16.33 5.16 -17.67
C ASN A 27 15.41 6.11 -16.87
N PRO A 28 15.32 7.41 -17.23
CA PRO A 28 14.45 8.36 -16.55
C PRO A 28 12.98 7.91 -16.43
N LYS A 29 12.48 7.17 -17.42
CA LYS A 29 11.13 6.57 -17.41
C LYS A 29 11.01 5.51 -16.31
N THR A 30 11.97 4.60 -16.21
CA THR A 30 11.99 3.55 -15.19
C THR A 30 12.13 4.12 -13.79
N ILE A 31 12.97 5.14 -13.61
CA ILE A 31 13.13 5.86 -12.34
C ILE A 31 11.83 6.56 -11.93
N ARG A 32 11.13 7.21 -12.87
CA ARG A 32 9.83 7.83 -12.59
C ARG A 32 8.79 6.80 -12.16
N LEU A 33 8.72 5.67 -12.86
CA LEU A 33 7.81 4.57 -12.52
C LEU A 33 8.13 3.98 -11.13
N SER A 34 9.41 3.84 -10.78
CA SER A 34 9.83 3.40 -9.44
C SER A 34 9.39 4.38 -8.35
N LYS A 35 9.55 5.69 -8.55
CA LYS A 35 9.08 6.71 -7.58
C LYS A 35 7.56 6.73 -7.43
N GLU A 36 6.81 6.51 -8.51
CA GLU A 36 5.35 6.42 -8.46
C GLU A 36 4.88 5.15 -7.75
N LEU A 37 5.53 4.00 -8.00
CA LEU A 37 5.24 2.75 -7.31
C LEU A 37 5.54 2.86 -5.81
N ASP A 38 6.66 3.47 -5.45
CA ASP A 38 7.06 3.68 -4.05
C ASP A 38 6.06 4.54 -3.28
N ARG A 39 5.56 5.62 -3.89
CA ARG A 39 4.48 6.44 -3.30
C ARG A 39 3.20 5.63 -3.06
N LEU A 40 2.77 4.83 -4.04
CA LEU A 40 1.57 3.99 -3.90
C LEU A 40 1.74 2.92 -2.81
N MET A 41 2.94 2.34 -2.66
CA MET A 41 3.22 1.40 -1.57
C MET A 41 3.14 2.09 -0.22
N ASN A 42 3.74 3.28 -0.08
CA ASN A 42 3.68 4.05 1.16
C ASN A 42 2.24 4.44 1.53
N GLU A 43 1.42 4.85 0.56
CA GLU A 43 0.00 5.16 0.78
C GLU A 43 -0.78 3.92 1.25
N TYR A 44 -0.54 2.76 0.62
CA TYR A 44 -1.16 1.50 1.04
C TYR A 44 -0.74 1.09 2.46
N ASP A 45 0.54 1.18 2.80
CA ASP A 45 1.05 0.81 4.13
C ASP A 45 0.48 1.73 5.22
N ILE A 46 0.33 3.03 4.94
CA ILE A 46 -0.31 3.98 5.86
C ILE A 46 -1.79 3.62 6.09
N GLU A 47 -2.53 3.29 5.02
CA GLU A 47 -3.93 2.84 5.15
C GLU A 47 -4.04 1.54 5.95
N ASP A 48 -3.17 0.56 5.71
CA ASP A 48 -3.17 -0.71 6.43
C ASP A 48 -2.83 -0.51 7.92
N ILE A 49 -1.84 0.32 8.24
CA ILE A 49 -1.50 0.69 9.62
C ILE A 49 -2.66 1.41 10.30
N SER A 50 -3.27 2.39 9.65
CA SER A 50 -4.44 3.13 10.18
C SER A 50 -5.61 2.18 10.46
N ASN A 51 -5.88 1.24 9.56
CA ASN A 51 -6.92 0.23 9.73
C ASN A 51 -6.61 -0.75 10.88
N LYS A 52 -5.34 -1.18 11.02
CA LYS A 52 -4.90 -2.03 12.13
C LYS A 52 -5.02 -1.31 13.47
N LEU A 53 -4.63 -0.04 13.55
CA LEU A 53 -4.76 0.79 14.75
C LEU A 53 -6.23 1.02 15.12
N HIS A 54 -7.09 1.31 14.14
CA HIS A 54 -8.53 1.46 14.37
C HIS A 54 -9.17 0.17 14.91
N ARG A 55 -8.81 -1.00 14.34
CA ARG A 55 -9.25 -2.32 14.85
C ARG A 55 -8.72 -2.61 16.25
N ALA A 56 -7.45 -2.32 16.52
CA ALA A 56 -6.85 -2.51 17.85
C ALA A 56 -7.51 -1.62 18.92
N GLY A 57 -7.87 -0.39 18.57
CA GLY A 57 -8.64 0.52 19.44
C GLY A 57 -10.06 0.03 19.73
N GLN A 58 -10.73 -0.57 18.75
CA GLN A 58 -12.05 -1.19 18.94
C GLN A 58 -11.99 -2.44 19.82
N LEU A 59 -10.99 -3.30 19.63
CA LEU A 59 -10.79 -4.50 20.46
C LEU A 59 -10.61 -4.15 21.95
N LYS A 60 -9.90 -3.05 22.26
CA LYS A 60 -9.77 -2.58 23.66
C LYS A 60 -11.08 -2.04 24.25
N LYS A 61 -11.92 -1.35 23.46
CA LYS A 61 -13.24 -0.89 23.93
C LYS A 61 -14.21 -2.04 24.18
N ASN A 62 -14.15 -3.07 23.34
CA ASN A 62 -15.06 -4.22 23.44
C ASN A 62 -14.66 -5.14 24.61
N ALA A 63 -13.35 -5.35 24.82
CA ALA A 63 -12.84 -6.09 25.98
C ALA A 63 -13.19 -5.42 27.32
N GLN A 64 -13.36 -4.09 27.37
CA GLN A 64 -13.73 -3.39 28.60
C GLN A 64 -15.22 -3.58 28.98
N TYR A 65 -16.09 -3.95 28.03
CA TYR A 65 -17.50 -4.25 28.30
C TYR A 65 -17.72 -5.69 28.80
N ASP A 66 -16.80 -6.62 28.51
CA ASP A 66 -16.93 -8.04 28.89
C ASP A 66 -16.49 -8.34 30.33
N PHE A 67 -15.88 -7.39 31.06
CA PHE A 67 -15.45 -7.55 32.46
C PHE A 67 -16.47 -7.05 33.50
N ILE A 68 -17.65 -6.60 33.07
CA ILE A 68 -18.74 -6.18 33.96
C ILE A 68 -19.99 -7.00 33.61
N GLN A 69 -19.96 -8.31 33.88
CA GLN A 69 -21.14 -9.17 34.03
C GLN A 69 -20.96 -10.08 35.24
#